data_AF-A0A0B0D4J2-F1
#
_entry.id   AF-A0A0B0D4J2-F1
#
_cell.length_a   1.000
_cell.length_b   1.000
_cell.length_c   1.000
_cell.angle_alpha   90.00
_cell.angle_beta   90.00
_cell.angle_gamma   90.00
#
_symmetry.space_group_name_H-M   'P 1'
#
loop_
_entity.id
_entity.type
_entity.pdbx_description
1 polymer ?
#
loop_
_entity_poly.entity_id
_entity_poly.type
_entity_poly.pdbx_seq_one_letter_code
_entity_poly.pdbx_strand_id
1 'polypeptide(L)'
;MAPNKPVKYKDTVVGALFATVGWQLVSLLFSFYVSSLGNFSATYGSLGGVIVLMIWFYLSGIVIIAGGEINAIIYHNRSRRSA
;
A
#
# COMPACT_ATOMS: atom_id res chain seq x y z
N MET A 1 3.30 -28.59 4.77
CA MET A 1 2.33 -28.58 3.65
C MET A 1 1.14 -27.74 4.07
N ALA A 2 1.02 -26.50 3.59
CA ALA A 2 -0.11 -25.65 3.93
C ALA A 2 -1.34 -26.08 3.10
N PRO A 3 -2.58 -26.02 3.65
CA PRO A 3 -3.76 -26.54 2.97
C PRO A 3 -4.06 -25.71 1.71
N ASN A 4 -4.00 -26.36 0.54
CA ASN A 4 -4.37 -25.77 -0.74
C ASN A 4 -5.90 -25.69 -0.86
N LYS A 5 -6.53 -24.68 -0.23
CA LYS A 5 -7.92 -24.32 -0.52
C LYS A 5 -7.95 -23.38 -1.72
N PRO A 6 -8.68 -23.68 -2.81
CA PRO A 6 -8.74 -22.81 -3.97
C PRO A 6 -9.38 -21.47 -3.59
N VAL A 7 -8.55 -20.43 -3.49
CA VAL A 7 -8.99 -19.08 -3.20
C VAL A 7 -9.69 -18.55 -4.45
N LYS A 8 -11.01 -18.38 -4.40
CA LYS A 8 -11.77 -17.80 -5.52
C LYS A 8 -11.30 -16.37 -5.74
N TYR A 9 -10.94 -16.05 -6.98
CA TYR A 9 -10.44 -14.74 -7.43
C TYR A 9 -11.31 -13.57 -6.98
N LYS A 10 -12.62 -13.80 -6.76
CA LYS A 10 -13.60 -12.81 -6.28
C LYS A 10 -13.31 -12.28 -4.87
N ASP A 11 -12.58 -13.03 -4.03
CA ASP A 11 -12.32 -12.65 -2.64
C ASP A 11 -11.11 -11.73 -2.50
N THR A 12 -10.14 -11.87 -3.42
CA THR A 12 -8.98 -10.99 -3.51
C THR A 12 -9.28 -9.65 -4.17
N VAL A 13 -10.39 -9.52 -4.93
CA VAL A 13 -10.72 -8.27 -5.65
C VAL A 13 -10.91 -7.09 -4.71
N VAL A 14 -11.57 -7.28 -3.56
CA VAL A 14 -11.86 -6.17 -2.64
C VAL A 14 -10.58 -5.64 -1.99
N GLY A 15 -9.70 -6.53 -1.53
CA GLY A 15 -8.38 -6.16 -1.00
C GLY A 15 -7.49 -5.51 -2.06
N ALA A 16 -7.49 -6.05 -3.29
CA ALA A 16 -6.75 -5.48 -4.42
C ALA A 16 -7.27 -4.09 -4.81
N LEU A 17 -8.59 -3.88 -4.84
CA LEU A 17 -9.18 -2.57 -5.14
C LEU A 17 -8.77 -1.54 -4.08
N PHE A 18 -8.83 -1.92 -2.81
CA PHE A 18 -8.45 -1.03 -1.71
C PHE A 18 -6.96 -0.68 -1.75
N ALA A 19 -6.10 -1.68 -2.00
CA ALA A 19 -4.66 -1.47 -2.19
C ALA A 19 -4.38 -0.52 -3.36
N THR A 20 -5.09 -0.68 -4.49
CA THR A 20 -4.92 0.16 -5.68
C THR A 20 -5.37 1.59 -5.42
N VAL A 21 -6.52 1.79 -4.77
CA VAL A 21 -7.04 3.12 -4.41
C VAL A 21 -6.13 3.81 -3.38
N GLY A 22 -5.71 3.08 -2.35
CA GLY A 22 -4.77 3.57 -1.34
C GLY A 22 -3.42 3.96 -1.95
N TRP A 23 -2.92 3.15 -2.88
CA TRP A 23 -1.67 3.44 -3.59
C TRP A 23 -1.78 4.70 -4.44
N GLN A 24 -2.93 4.91 -5.08
CA GLN A 24 -3.16 6.10 -5.90
C GLN A 24 -3.30 7.37 -5.06
N LEU A 25 -3.98 7.29 -3.92
CA LEU A 25 -4.05 8.39 -2.94
C LEU A 25 -2.67 8.75 -2.39
N VAL A 26 -1.87 7.76 -2.01
CA VAL A 26 -0.49 7.97 -1.55
C VAL A 26 0.36 8.61 -2.62
N SER A 27 0.23 8.16 -3.88
CA SER A 27 0.97 8.73 -5.01
C SER A 27 0.67 10.21 -5.23
N LEU A 28 -0.61 10.59 -5.14
CA LEU A 28 -1.06 11.99 -5.21
C LEU A 28 -0.52 12.82 -4.03
N LEU A 29 -0.66 12.30 -2.81
CA LEU A 29 -0.22 13.00 -1.60
C LEU A 29 1.31 13.22 -1.61
N PHE A 30 2.05 12.23 -2.08
CA PHE A 30 3.49 12.29 -2.21
C PHE A 30 3.94 13.27 -3.29
N SER A 31 3.26 13.32 -4.44
CA SER A 31 3.53 14.31 -5.48
C SER A 31 3.39 15.75 -4.93
N PHE A 32 2.33 15.99 -4.16
CA PHE A 32 2.14 17.29 -3.49
C PHE A 32 3.25 17.57 -2.46
N TYR A 33 3.61 16.58 -1.65
CA TYR A 33 4.68 16.69 -0.65
C TYR A 33 6.05 17.02 -1.28
N VAL A 34 6.42 16.32 -2.35
CA VAL A 34 7.66 16.57 -3.10
C VAL A 34 7.66 17.94 -3.76
N SER A 35 6.53 18.40 -4.28
CA SER A 35 6.43 19.75 -4.88
C SER A 35 6.72 20.87 -3.87
N SER A 36 6.29 20.69 -2.61
CA SER A 36 6.53 21.65 -1.52
C SER A 36 7.99 21.62 -1.05
N LEU A 37 8.60 20.42 -1.02
CA LEU A 37 10.00 20.22 -0.67
C LEU A 37 11.00 20.54 -1.79
N GLY A 38 10.56 20.75 -3.04
CA GLY A 38 11.45 21.08 -4.16
C GLY A 38 12.33 22.30 -3.88
N ASN A 39 11.84 23.27 -3.11
CA ASN A 39 12.62 24.43 -2.66
C ASN A 39 13.65 24.08 -1.56
N PHE A 40 13.36 23.11 -0.69
CA PHE A 40 14.32 22.61 0.33
C PHE A 40 15.36 21.65 -0.27
N SER A 41 14.99 20.91 -1.32
CA SER A 41 15.87 20.01 -2.05
C SER A 41 16.96 20.77 -2.82
N ALA A 42 16.79 22.06 -3.11
CA ALA A 42 17.85 22.89 -3.70
C ALA A 42 19.06 23.08 -2.76
N THR A 43 18.81 23.14 -1.44
CA THR A 43 19.86 23.31 -0.42
C THR A 43 20.49 21.96 -0.02
N TYR A 44 19.72 20.88 -0.02
CA TYR A 44 20.14 19.54 0.42
C TYR A 44 20.30 18.51 -0.72
N GLY A 45 20.18 18.94 -1.98
CA GLY A 45 20.48 18.21 -3.21
C GLY A 45 20.17 16.71 -3.19
N SER A 46 21.24 15.90 -3.13
CA SER A 46 21.20 14.44 -3.13
C SER A 46 20.60 13.84 -1.84
N LEU A 47 20.79 14.50 -0.70
CA LEU A 47 20.29 14.06 0.60
C LEU A 47 18.75 14.18 0.67
N GLY A 48 18.21 15.25 0.08
CA GLY A 48 16.76 15.43 -0.11
C GLY A 48 16.14 14.31 -0.96
N GLY A 49 16.80 13.95 -2.07
CA GLY A 49 16.35 12.86 -2.95
C GLY A 49 16.29 11.50 -2.25
N VAL A 50 17.28 11.17 -1.41
CA VAL A 50 17.30 9.91 -0.64
C VAL A 50 16.16 9.86 0.39
N ILE A 51 15.92 10.95 1.11
CA ILE A 51 14.84 11.05 2.10
C ILE A 51 13.48 10.87 1.42
N VAL A 52 13.28 11.54 0.28
CA VAL A 52 12.07 11.42 -0.53
C VAL A 52 11.84 9.97 -0.97
N LEU A 53 12.88 9.28 -1.45
CA LEU A 53 12.80 7.87 -1.82
C LEU A 53 12.47 6.96 -0.63
N MET A 54 13.06 7.21 0.53
CA MET A 54 12.77 6.46 1.76
C MET A 54 11.30 6.61 2.18
N ILE A 55 10.77 7.83 2.14
CA ILE A 55 9.36 8.11 2.44
C ILE A 55 8.45 7.41 1.43
N TRP A 56 8.82 7.42 0.15
CA TRP A 56 8.07 6.72 -0.90
C TRP A 56 7.95 5.22 -0.63
N PHE A 57 9.08 4.56 -0.33
CA PHE A 57 9.09 3.13 0.00
C PHE A 57 8.31 2.84 1.27
N TYR A 58 8.45 3.68 2.30
CA TYR A 58 7.72 3.54 3.55
C TYR A 58 6.20 3.59 3.34
N LEU A 59 5.72 4.61 2.62
CA LEU A 59 4.29 4.76 2.33
C LEU A 59 3.77 3.62 1.44
N SER A 60 4.53 3.22 0.42
CA SER A 60 4.17 2.08 -0.44
C SER A 60 4.07 0.78 0.36
N GLY A 61 4.98 0.57 1.31
CA GLY A 61 4.95 -0.59 2.22
C GLY A 61 3.70 -0.62 3.09
N ILE A 62 3.31 0.53 3.67
CA ILE A 62 2.08 0.64 4.46
C ILE A 62 0.85 0.28 3.61
N VAL A 63 0.76 0.80 2.39
CA VAL A 63 -0.38 0.51 1.50
C VAL A 63 -0.47 -0.98 1.16
N ILE A 64 0.67 -1.62 0.87
CA ILE A 64 0.71 -3.06 0.55
C ILE A 64 0.29 -3.89 1.76
N ILE A 65 0.82 -3.57 2.95
CA ILE A 65 0.47 -4.28 4.19
C ILE A 65 -1.01 -4.08 4.50
N ALA A 66 -1.52 -2.85 4.43
CA ALA A 66 -2.93 -2.55 4.67
C ALA A 66 -3.85 -3.30 3.68
N GLY A 67 -3.51 -3.35 2.39
CA GLY A 67 -4.23 -4.13 1.40
C GLY A 67 -4.22 -5.64 1.70
N GLY A 68 -3.08 -6.15 2.19
CA GLY A 68 -2.92 -7.52 2.65
C GLY A 68 -3.75 -7.84 3.89
N GLU A 69 -3.79 -6.95 4.87
CA GLU A 69 -4.62 -7.10 6.08
C GLU A 69 -6.11 -7.13 5.75
N ILE A 70 -6.58 -6.26 4.86
CA ILE A 70 -7.96 -6.28 4.39
C ILE A 70 -8.30 -7.61 3.72
N ASN A 71 -7.40 -8.12 2.87
CA ASN A 71 -7.58 -9.43 2.25
C ASN A 71 -7.60 -10.57 3.30
N ALA A 72 -6.75 -10.49 4.32
CA ALA A 72 -6.72 -11.45 5.42
C ALA A 72 -7.99 -11.42 6.27
N ILE A 73 -8.54 -10.24 6.56
CA ILE A 73 -9.81 -10.06 7.28
C ILE A 73 -10.97 -10.67 6.49
N ILE A 74 -11.03 -10.43 5.18
CA ILE A 74 -12.06 -10.99 4.31
C ILE A 74 -11.98 -12.52 4.29
N TYR A 75 -10.77 -13.07 4.16
CA TYR A 75 -10.54 -14.51 4.21
C TYR A 75 -10.95 -15.11 5.56
N HIS A 76 -10.59 -14.45 6.67
CA HIS A 76 -10.96 -14.89 8.02
C HIS A 76 -12.47 -14.88 8.25
N ASN A 77 -13.17 -13.80 7.86
CA ASN A 77 -14.63 -13.68 8.01
C ASN A 77 -15.38 -14.72 7.18
N ARG A 78 -14.89 -15.05 5.98
CA ARG A 78 -15.50 -16.09 5.14
C ARG A 78 -15.28 -17.49 5.71
N SER A 79 -14.11 -17.74 6.31
CA SER A 79 -13.80 -18.99 7.02
C SER A 79 -14.75 -19.26 8.18
N ARG A 80 -15.15 -18.20 8.93
CA ARG A 80 -16.11 -18.31 10.04
C ARG A 80 -17.55 -18.53 9.59
N ARG A 81 -17.91 -18.12 8.37
CA ARG A 81 -19.27 -18.23 7.83
C ARG A 81 -19.59 -19.60 7.21
N SER A 82 -18.59 -20.48 7.13
CA SER A 82 -18.70 -21.86 6.62
C SER A 82 -18.51 -22.93 7.71
N ALA A 83 -18.46 -22.52 8.98
CA ALA A 83 -18.55 -23.38 10.16
C ALA A 83 -19.92 -23.14 10.82
#